data_AF-A0A9W7DL88-F1
#
_entry.id   AF-A0A9W7DL88-F1
#
_cell.length_a   1.000
_cell.length_b   1.000
_cell.length_c   1.000
_cell.angle_alpha   90.00
_cell.angle_beta   90.00
_cell.angle_gamma   90.00
#
_symmetry.space_group_name_H-M   'P 1'
#
loop_
_entity.id
_entity.type
_entity.pdbx_description
1 polymer ?
#
loop_
_entity_poly.entity_id
_entity_poly.type
_entity_poly.pdbx_seq_one_letter_code
_entity_poly.pdbx_strand_id
1 'polypeptide(L)'
;FASGTNNTFCTYCDDDKVLKGSTTKSTGSTSIFDCQCEAGDFKSDSSSTCENVFAGVSPTSEGMTVPTLSLKPGFWRSSATSKDVLPCLDQTHCKGGSNITDLCTEGYTGPLCAVCEPKYASTGSGQTLACTKCGGSALATIFAISATFFVIIVASICYCLRQGSDTPIEKKGLTAHDDLNRLRSFSKDAKKKVKAV
;
A
#
# COMPACT_ATOMS: atom_id res chain seq x y z
N PHE A 1 22.20 12.09 -41.56
CA PHE A 1 23.35 12.39 -40.68
C PHE A 1 24.66 12.21 -41.44
N ALA A 2 25.72 12.87 -41.02
CA ALA A 2 27.08 12.68 -41.52
C ALA A 2 27.87 11.80 -40.56
N SER A 3 28.70 10.86 -41.03
CA SER A 3 29.57 10.09 -40.12
C SER A 3 30.82 10.93 -39.76
N GLY A 4 30.67 11.90 -38.86
CA GLY A 4 31.74 12.78 -38.38
C GLY A 4 31.74 14.22 -38.92
N THR A 5 32.60 15.07 -38.35
CA THR A 5 32.79 16.48 -38.77
C THR A 5 33.60 16.58 -40.06
N ASN A 6 33.20 17.45 -40.99
CA ASN A 6 33.79 17.62 -42.34
C ASN A 6 33.53 16.48 -43.35
N ASN A 7 32.45 15.72 -43.17
CA ASN A 7 32.02 14.75 -44.16
C ASN A 7 31.19 15.42 -45.27
N THR A 8 31.49 15.15 -46.53
CA THR A 8 30.71 15.61 -47.69
C THR A 8 29.56 14.68 -48.05
N PHE A 9 29.50 13.49 -47.44
CA PHE A 9 28.46 12.50 -47.69
C PHE A 9 27.54 12.36 -46.48
N CYS A 10 26.23 12.36 -46.74
CA CYS A 10 25.19 12.18 -45.74
C CYS A 10 24.47 10.86 -45.97
N THR A 11 24.17 10.16 -44.87
CA THR A 11 23.33 8.96 -44.86
C THR A 11 21.95 9.32 -44.32
N TYR A 12 20.90 8.76 -44.92
CA TYR A 12 19.53 8.92 -44.43
C TYR A 12 19.28 8.03 -43.20
N CYS A 13 18.50 8.54 -42.25
CA CYS A 13 18.10 7.76 -41.08
C CYS A 13 17.09 6.65 -41.45
N ASP A 14 16.19 6.94 -42.40
CA ASP A 14 15.21 6.02 -42.98
C ASP A 14 15.81 4.95 -43.92
N ASP A 15 17.00 4.44 -43.59
CA ASP A 15 17.63 3.32 -44.28
C ASP A 15 17.42 2.03 -43.46
N ASP A 16 17.17 0.91 -44.14
CA ASP A 16 16.98 -0.40 -43.50
C ASP A 16 18.19 -0.83 -42.65
N LYS A 17 19.39 -0.33 -42.96
CA LYS A 17 20.64 -0.59 -42.22
C LYS A 17 20.81 0.31 -40.99
N VAL A 18 19.98 1.36 -40.85
CA VAL A 18 20.06 2.34 -39.76
C VAL A 18 18.84 2.18 -38.87
N LEU A 19 17.71 2.77 -39.25
CA LEU A 19 16.44 2.69 -38.55
C LEU A 19 15.33 3.18 -39.49
N LYS A 20 14.68 2.25 -40.17
CA LYS A 20 13.59 2.56 -41.09
C LYS A 20 12.44 3.31 -40.37
N GLY A 21 11.95 4.38 -40.97
CA GLY A 21 10.92 5.27 -40.42
C GLY A 21 11.44 6.29 -39.41
N SER A 22 12.75 6.51 -39.32
CA SER A 22 13.33 7.49 -38.39
C SER A 22 13.83 8.76 -39.07
N THR A 23 13.89 9.83 -38.28
CA THR A 23 14.40 11.14 -38.69
C THR A 23 15.55 11.57 -37.78
N THR A 24 16.34 12.54 -38.21
CA THR A 24 17.42 13.11 -37.38
C THR A 24 16.83 14.00 -36.30
N LYS A 25 17.30 13.87 -35.06
CA LYS A 25 16.96 14.73 -33.92
C LYS A 25 17.18 16.22 -34.19
N SER A 26 18.17 16.56 -35.01
CA SER A 26 18.46 17.94 -35.39
C SER A 26 19.06 18.03 -36.79
N THR A 27 18.88 19.18 -37.43
CA THR A 27 19.51 19.48 -38.71
C THR A 27 21.04 19.44 -38.57
N GLY A 28 21.71 18.73 -39.48
CA GLY A 28 23.17 18.63 -39.48
C GLY A 28 23.74 17.60 -38.49
N SER A 29 22.92 16.67 -37.99
CA SER A 29 23.39 15.57 -37.12
C SER A 29 24.59 14.83 -37.69
N THR A 30 25.60 14.64 -36.86
CA THR A 30 26.87 13.99 -37.21
C THR A 30 27.01 12.57 -36.63
N SER A 31 25.91 12.01 -36.12
CA SER A 31 25.90 10.71 -35.46
C SER A 31 24.70 9.87 -35.89
N ILE A 32 24.92 8.56 -36.03
CA ILE A 32 23.84 7.58 -36.24
C ILE A 32 22.88 7.51 -35.04
N PHE A 33 23.36 7.84 -33.84
CA PHE A 33 22.54 7.84 -32.62
C PHE A 33 21.53 8.98 -32.57
N ASP A 34 21.62 9.94 -33.49
CA ASP A 34 20.63 11.01 -33.61
C ASP A 34 19.43 10.60 -34.48
N CYS A 35 19.44 9.39 -35.07
CA CYS A 35 18.29 8.86 -35.79
C CYS A 35 17.24 8.34 -34.80
N GLN A 36 16.10 9.01 -34.74
CA GLN A 36 15.02 8.74 -33.78
C GLN A 36 13.67 8.65 -34.48
N CYS A 37 12.78 7.80 -33.94
CA CYS A 37 11.41 7.69 -34.46
C CYS A 37 10.63 8.99 -34.21
N GLU A 38 9.72 9.33 -35.11
CA GLU A 38 8.83 10.48 -34.95
C GLU A 38 7.81 10.27 -33.83
N ALA A 39 7.14 11.35 -33.43
CA ALA A 39 6.09 11.31 -32.42
C ALA A 39 4.94 10.39 -32.88
N GLY A 40 4.64 9.37 -32.08
CA GLY A 40 3.64 8.35 -32.42
C GLY A 40 4.25 7.01 -32.80
N ASP A 41 5.56 6.94 -32.98
CA ASP A 41 6.29 5.69 -33.21
C ASP A 41 7.36 5.46 -32.13
N PHE A 42 7.79 4.21 -31.97
CA PHE A 42 8.83 3.82 -31.03
C PHE A 42 9.77 2.78 -31.64
N LYS A 43 10.99 2.73 -31.11
CA LYS A 43 11.99 1.71 -31.46
C LYS A 43 11.89 0.52 -30.51
N SER A 44 11.63 -0.67 -31.07
CA SER A 44 11.76 -1.94 -30.35
C SER A 44 13.20 -2.44 -30.37
N ASP A 45 13.64 -3.09 -29.30
CA ASP A 45 15.02 -3.62 -29.20
C ASP A 45 15.32 -4.69 -30.28
N SER A 46 14.28 -5.35 -30.77
CA SER A 46 14.34 -6.42 -31.77
C SER A 46 14.15 -5.94 -33.22
N SER A 47 13.89 -4.64 -33.45
CA SER A 47 13.58 -4.11 -34.79
C SER A 47 14.54 -2.99 -35.19
N SER A 48 14.95 -3.01 -36.46
CA SER A 48 15.60 -1.87 -37.14
C SER A 48 14.56 -0.97 -37.81
N THR A 49 13.33 -0.95 -37.31
CA THR A 49 12.20 -0.18 -37.86
C THR A 49 11.41 0.45 -36.73
N CYS A 50 10.96 1.68 -36.94
CA CYS A 50 10.02 2.37 -36.05
C CYS A 50 8.64 1.70 -36.15
N GLU A 51 8.13 1.27 -34.99
CA GLU A 51 6.82 0.65 -34.86
C GLU A 51 5.82 1.68 -34.34
N ASN A 52 4.58 1.64 -34.82
CA ASN A 52 3.54 2.53 -34.33
C ASN A 52 3.14 2.22 -32.89
N VAL A 53 2.90 3.25 -32.09
CA VAL A 53 2.45 3.05 -30.71
C VAL A 53 1.06 2.42 -30.66
N PHE A 54 0.89 1.49 -29.75
CA PHE A 54 -0.37 0.77 -29.54
C PHE A 54 -1.27 1.48 -28.52
N ALA A 55 -2.48 0.96 -28.33
CA ALA A 55 -3.46 1.52 -27.41
C ALA A 55 -2.91 1.63 -25.98
N GLY A 56 -3.20 2.75 -25.32
CA GLY A 56 -2.73 3.03 -23.96
C GLY A 56 -1.38 3.75 -23.86
N VAL A 57 -0.68 4.00 -24.97
CA VAL A 57 0.55 4.79 -25.01
C VAL A 57 0.27 6.21 -25.53
N SER A 58 0.99 7.21 -25.01
CA SER A 58 0.93 8.61 -25.46
C SER A 58 1.84 8.84 -26.68
N PRO A 59 1.32 9.33 -27.82
CA PRO A 59 2.09 9.54 -29.05
C PRO A 59 2.86 10.88 -29.07
N THR A 60 3.13 11.49 -27.92
CA THR A 60 3.59 12.89 -27.85
C THR A 60 5.11 13.05 -27.89
N SER A 61 5.86 11.98 -27.63
CA SER A 61 7.31 12.04 -27.48
C SER A 61 8.00 11.45 -28.71
N GLU A 62 9.02 12.14 -29.21
CA GLU A 62 9.91 11.60 -30.24
C GLU A 62 10.97 10.69 -29.62
N GLY A 63 11.54 9.79 -30.43
CA GLY A 63 12.64 8.93 -30.01
C GLY A 63 12.29 7.95 -28.89
N MET A 64 11.01 7.60 -28.76
CA MET A 64 10.57 6.62 -27.77
C MET A 64 11.21 5.26 -28.01
N THR A 65 11.54 4.60 -26.92
CA THR A 65 11.96 3.20 -26.85
C THR A 65 11.03 2.48 -25.90
N VAL A 66 10.96 1.15 -25.95
CA VAL A 66 10.11 0.34 -25.05
C VAL A 66 10.19 0.79 -23.57
N PRO A 67 11.39 0.97 -22.95
CA PRO A 67 11.50 1.45 -21.56
C PRO A 67 11.00 2.87 -21.33
N THR A 68 11.08 3.74 -22.34
CA THR A 68 10.72 5.16 -22.23
C THR A 68 9.30 5.48 -22.69
N LEU A 69 8.53 4.48 -23.15
CA LEU A 69 7.12 4.63 -23.49
C LEU A 69 6.34 5.28 -22.35
N SER A 70 5.66 6.38 -22.66
CA SER A 70 4.79 7.07 -21.72
C SER A 70 3.37 6.54 -21.85
N LEU A 71 2.82 5.97 -20.78
CA LEU A 71 1.46 5.46 -20.78
C LEU A 71 0.45 6.60 -20.60
N LYS A 72 -0.71 6.46 -21.25
CA LYS A 72 -1.87 7.32 -20.98
C LYS A 72 -2.42 7.05 -19.57
N PRO A 73 -3.07 8.04 -18.93
CA PRO A 73 -3.83 7.79 -17.71
C PRO A 73 -4.83 6.65 -17.90
N GLY A 74 -5.04 5.85 -16.86
CA GLY A 74 -5.88 4.65 -16.87
C GLY A 74 -5.21 3.38 -17.42
N PHE A 75 -3.92 3.44 -17.79
CA PHE A 75 -3.17 2.28 -18.27
C PHE A 75 -1.97 1.94 -17.39
N TRP A 76 -1.62 0.65 -17.38
CA TRP A 76 -0.54 0.08 -16.57
C TRP A 76 0.23 -0.98 -17.37
N ARG A 77 1.49 -1.20 -16.98
CA ARG A 77 2.34 -2.27 -17.51
C ARG A 77 3.15 -2.91 -16.39
N SER A 78 3.53 -4.17 -16.59
CA SER A 78 4.28 -4.97 -15.61
C SER A 78 5.75 -4.63 -15.50
N SER A 79 6.38 -4.18 -16.58
CA SER A 79 7.79 -3.81 -16.61
C SER A 79 8.05 -2.72 -17.64
N ALA A 80 9.19 -2.05 -17.53
CA ALA A 80 9.62 -1.04 -18.52
C ALA A 80 9.83 -1.66 -19.92
N THR A 81 10.20 -2.93 -20.01
CA THR A 81 10.45 -3.62 -21.28
C THR A 81 9.23 -4.36 -21.84
N SER A 82 8.11 -4.37 -21.12
CA SER A 82 6.87 -4.98 -21.59
C SER A 82 6.21 -4.11 -22.66
N LYS A 83 5.84 -4.72 -23.79
CA LYS A 83 4.92 -4.12 -24.78
C LYS A 83 3.45 -4.35 -24.42
N ASP A 84 3.17 -5.22 -23.45
CA ASP A 84 1.80 -5.46 -22.99
C ASP A 84 1.37 -4.34 -22.03
N VAL A 85 0.51 -3.46 -22.54
CA VAL A 85 -0.12 -2.37 -21.80
C VAL A 85 -1.59 -2.70 -21.59
N LEU A 86 -2.02 -2.69 -20.34
CA LEU A 86 -3.34 -3.11 -19.91
C LEU A 86 -4.09 -1.92 -19.29
N PRO A 87 -5.43 -1.83 -19.48
CA PRO A 87 -6.23 -0.88 -18.74
C PRO A 87 -6.27 -1.26 -17.26
N CYS A 88 -6.30 -0.27 -16.40
CA CYS A 88 -6.48 -0.47 -14.97
C CYS A 88 -7.93 -0.82 -14.63
N LEU A 89 -8.13 -1.41 -13.45
CA LEU A 89 -9.48 -1.79 -13.01
C LEU A 89 -10.41 -0.59 -12.92
N ASP A 90 -9.87 0.53 -12.44
CA ASP A 90 -10.47 1.84 -12.54
C ASP A 90 -9.45 2.79 -13.19
N GLN A 91 -9.91 3.66 -14.09
CA GLN A 91 -9.03 4.57 -14.81
C GLN A 91 -8.34 5.58 -13.88
N THR A 92 -8.96 5.89 -12.74
CA THR A 92 -8.42 6.84 -11.75
C THR A 92 -7.28 6.27 -10.93
N HIS A 93 -7.12 4.93 -10.86
CA HIS A 93 -6.04 4.31 -10.08
C HIS A 93 -4.67 4.42 -10.74
N CYS A 94 -4.65 4.65 -12.06
CA CYS A 94 -3.44 4.71 -12.85
C CYS A 94 -3.28 6.10 -13.42
N LYS A 95 -2.26 6.82 -12.96
CA LYS A 95 -1.91 8.11 -13.53
C LYS A 95 -1.19 7.98 -14.87
N GLY A 96 -0.61 6.82 -15.16
CA GLY A 96 0.19 6.59 -16.36
C GLY A 96 1.57 7.25 -16.27
N GLY A 97 2.15 7.59 -17.42
CA GLY A 97 3.49 8.17 -17.54
C GLY A 97 4.57 7.17 -17.96
N SER A 98 5.82 7.62 -18.00
CA SER A 98 6.97 6.82 -18.44
C SER A 98 7.67 6.06 -17.31
N ASN A 99 7.51 6.51 -16.07
CA ASN A 99 8.17 5.90 -14.92
C ASN A 99 7.39 4.67 -14.41
N ILE A 100 7.98 3.49 -14.56
CA ILE A 100 7.38 2.21 -14.15
C ILE A 100 7.12 2.11 -12.65
N THR A 101 7.94 2.74 -11.80
CA THR A 101 7.75 2.68 -10.34
C THR A 101 6.65 3.60 -9.86
N ASP A 102 6.15 4.46 -10.74
CA ASP A 102 5.28 5.57 -10.43
C ASP A 102 4.15 5.68 -11.46
N LEU A 103 3.49 4.55 -11.74
CA LEU A 103 2.33 4.47 -12.65
C LEU A 103 0.99 4.62 -11.92
N CYS A 104 1.00 4.37 -10.61
CA CYS A 104 -0.20 4.39 -9.78
C CYS A 104 -0.43 5.77 -9.16
N THR A 105 -1.69 6.09 -8.89
CA THR A 105 -2.05 7.23 -8.04
C THR A 105 -1.72 6.95 -6.58
N GLU A 106 -1.58 8.00 -5.77
CA GLU A 106 -1.31 7.89 -4.34
C GLU A 106 -2.31 6.93 -3.65
N GLY A 107 -1.80 6.05 -2.79
CA GLY A 107 -2.61 5.07 -2.08
C GLY A 107 -2.79 3.75 -2.82
N TYR A 108 -2.41 3.66 -4.09
CA TYR A 108 -2.52 2.45 -4.91
C TYR A 108 -1.14 1.95 -5.37
N THR A 109 -0.99 0.64 -5.47
CA THR A 109 0.25 -0.03 -5.86
C THR A 109 -0.02 -1.40 -6.49
N GLY A 110 1.03 -2.08 -6.93
CA GLY A 110 0.97 -3.43 -7.48
C GLY A 110 0.38 -3.54 -8.89
N PRO A 111 0.08 -4.76 -9.34
CA PRO A 111 -0.48 -5.01 -10.67
C PRO A 111 -1.80 -4.27 -10.90
N LEU A 112 -1.91 -3.58 -12.04
CA LEU A 112 -3.06 -2.74 -12.40
C LEU A 112 -3.44 -1.68 -11.36
N CYS A 113 -2.50 -1.33 -10.46
CA CYS A 113 -2.75 -0.47 -9.31
C CYS A 113 -3.92 -0.96 -8.44
N ALA A 114 -4.08 -2.28 -8.33
CA ALA A 114 -5.19 -2.94 -7.66
C ALA A 114 -4.91 -3.32 -6.20
N VAL A 115 -3.86 -2.77 -5.59
CA VAL A 115 -3.47 -3.04 -4.21
C VAL A 115 -3.37 -1.72 -3.46
N CYS A 116 -3.86 -1.65 -2.23
CA CYS A 116 -3.67 -0.46 -1.41
C CYS A 116 -2.25 -0.40 -0.85
N GLU A 117 -1.66 0.79 -0.87
CA GLU A 117 -0.37 1.06 -0.24
C GLU A 117 -0.43 0.82 1.29
N PRO A 118 0.72 0.60 1.93
CA PRO A 118 0.78 0.60 3.38
C PRO A 118 0.15 1.87 3.97
N LYS A 119 -0.62 1.72 5.06
CA LYS A 119 -1.42 2.79 5.70
C LYS A 119 -2.68 3.21 4.93
N TYR A 120 -3.09 2.47 3.91
CA TYR A 120 -4.41 2.61 3.28
C TYR A 120 -5.27 1.36 3.56
N ALA A 121 -6.55 1.56 3.83
CA ALA A 121 -7.55 0.50 3.97
C ALA A 121 -8.33 0.35 2.66
N SER A 122 -8.49 -0.89 2.19
CA SER A 122 -9.32 -1.20 1.02
C SER A 122 -10.81 -1.23 1.39
N THR A 123 -11.62 -0.59 0.55
CA THR A 123 -13.08 -0.72 0.54
C THR A 123 -13.51 -1.16 -0.85
N GLY A 124 -14.44 -2.10 -0.96
CA GLY A 124 -14.85 -2.64 -2.27
C GLY A 124 -13.82 -3.59 -2.90
N SER A 125 -14.04 -3.92 -4.17
CA SER A 125 -13.18 -4.83 -4.93
C SER A 125 -13.28 -4.59 -6.44
N GLY A 126 -12.26 -5.03 -7.17
CA GLY A 126 -12.23 -4.86 -8.63
C GLY A 126 -12.23 -3.39 -9.03
N GLN A 127 -13.20 -2.99 -9.85
CA GLN A 127 -13.40 -1.60 -10.30
C GLN A 127 -13.92 -0.68 -9.17
N THR A 128 -14.49 -1.25 -8.10
CA THR A 128 -15.02 -0.50 -6.95
C THR A 128 -14.01 -0.41 -5.80
N LEU A 129 -12.78 -0.88 -6.00
CA LEU A 129 -11.73 -0.81 -5.01
C LEU A 129 -11.40 0.66 -4.73
N ALA A 130 -11.56 1.09 -3.49
CA ALA A 130 -11.15 2.40 -3.01
C ALA A 130 -10.14 2.23 -1.88
N CYS A 131 -8.98 2.88 -2.00
CA CYS A 131 -7.95 2.90 -0.96
C CYS A 131 -8.06 4.20 -0.16
N THR A 132 -8.48 4.09 1.11
CA THR A 132 -8.62 5.25 2.01
C THR A 132 -7.51 5.27 3.03
N LYS A 133 -6.86 6.43 3.21
CA LYS A 133 -5.77 6.60 4.19
C LYS A 133 -6.28 6.33 5.60
N CYS A 134 -5.60 5.46 6.33
CA CYS A 134 -5.90 5.17 7.72
C CYS A 134 -5.59 6.42 8.57
N GLY A 135 -6.63 7.15 8.96
CA GLY A 135 -6.54 8.26 9.91
C GLY A 135 -6.68 7.74 11.33
N GLY A 136 -5.56 7.61 12.05
CA GLY A 136 -5.57 7.24 13.46
C GLY A 136 -4.21 7.41 14.10
N SER A 137 -4.13 8.23 15.16
CA SER A 137 -2.95 8.28 16.01
C SER A 137 -3.05 7.19 17.06
N ALA A 138 -2.15 6.21 17.02
CA ALA A 138 -2.07 5.14 18.02
C ALA A 138 -2.03 5.71 19.45
N LEU A 139 -1.35 6.85 19.63
CA LEU A 139 -1.31 7.56 20.92
C LEU A 139 -2.67 8.13 21.32
N ALA A 140 -3.40 8.75 20.38
CA ALA A 140 -4.72 9.31 20.66
C ALA A 140 -5.72 8.21 21.07
N THR A 141 -5.66 7.05 20.41
CA THR A 141 -6.49 5.89 20.78
C THR A 141 -6.11 5.33 22.16
N ILE A 142 -4.82 5.25 22.50
CA ILE A 142 -4.36 4.79 23.82
C ILE A 142 -4.83 5.75 24.91
N PHE A 143 -4.67 7.06 24.73
CA PHE A 143 -5.12 8.05 25.71
C PHE A 143 -6.63 8.01 25.90
N ALA A 144 -7.42 7.92 24.82
CA ALA A 144 -8.87 7.84 24.91
C ALA A 144 -9.34 6.60 25.71
N ILE A 145 -8.73 5.43 25.47
CA ILE A 145 -9.04 4.20 26.20
C ILE A 145 -8.65 4.33 27.68
N SER A 146 -7.44 4.83 27.97
CA SER A 146 -6.95 4.99 29.34
C SER A 146 -7.80 5.95 30.17
N ALA A 147 -8.22 7.07 29.58
CA ALA A 147 -9.08 8.05 30.23
C ALA A 147 -10.46 7.45 30.54
N THR A 148 -11.03 6.68 29.61
CA THR A 148 -12.32 6.01 29.80
C THR A 148 -12.27 5.01 30.95
N PHE A 149 -11.22 4.17 31.01
CA PHE A 149 -11.03 3.23 32.13
C PHE A 149 -10.84 3.94 33.46
N PHE A 150 -10.05 5.03 33.49
CA PHE A 150 -9.83 5.80 34.72
C PHE A 150 -11.13 6.40 35.25
N VAL A 151 -11.98 6.96 34.38
CA VAL A 151 -13.30 7.50 34.77
C VAL A 151 -14.20 6.40 35.33
N ILE A 152 -14.22 5.21 34.72
CA ILE A 152 -15.00 4.07 35.22
C ILE A 152 -14.50 3.62 36.60
N ILE A 153 -13.18 3.53 36.79
CA ILE A 153 -12.58 3.18 38.08
C ILE A 153 -12.97 4.21 39.15
N VAL A 154 -12.81 5.50 38.87
CA VAL A 154 -13.19 6.57 39.81
C VAL A 154 -14.69 6.52 40.12
N ALA A 155 -15.54 6.36 39.11
CA ALA A 155 -16.99 6.23 39.30
C ALA A 155 -17.36 5.01 40.16
N SER A 156 -16.70 3.87 39.94
CA SER A 156 -16.90 2.66 40.74
C SER A 156 -16.46 2.85 42.20
N ILE A 157 -15.33 3.51 42.43
CA ILE A 157 -14.85 3.86 43.78
C ILE A 157 -15.85 4.81 44.44
N CYS A 158 -16.29 5.86 43.76
CA CYS A 158 -17.30 6.80 44.29
C CYS A 158 -18.63 6.10 44.59
N TYR A 159 -19.05 5.14 43.76
CA TYR A 159 -20.26 4.34 43.98
C TYR A 159 -20.12 3.41 45.20
N CYS A 160 -18.97 2.76 45.37
CA CYS A 160 -18.66 1.94 46.54
C CYS A 160 -18.59 2.79 47.83
N LEU A 161 -17.99 3.99 47.76
CA LEU A 161 -17.91 4.91 48.89
C LEU A 161 -19.29 5.47 49.28
N ARG A 162 -20.19 5.69 48.30
CA ARG A 162 -21.57 6.13 48.55
C ARG A 162 -22.46 5.02 49.12
N GLN A 163 -22.31 3.78 48.69
CA GLN A 163 -23.01 2.66 49.31
C GLN A 163 -22.51 2.35 50.72
N GLY A 164 -21.23 2.63 51.00
CA GLY A 164 -20.64 2.48 52.33
C GLY A 164 -21.21 3.42 53.39
N SER A 165 -21.84 4.54 53.01
CA SER A 165 -22.47 5.47 53.96
C SER A 165 -23.89 5.09 54.39
N ASP A 166 -24.56 4.17 53.68
CA ASP A 166 -25.95 3.78 53.95
C ASP A 166 -26.08 2.43 54.67
N THR A 167 -24.97 1.75 55.02
CA THR A 167 -25.03 0.54 55.85
C THR A 167 -24.92 0.91 57.33
N PRO A 168 -25.97 0.66 58.15
CA PRO A 168 -25.83 0.74 59.60
C PRO A 168 -24.74 -0.26 60.01
N ILE A 169 -23.75 0.21 60.78
CA ILE A 169 -22.74 -0.66 61.40
C ILE A 169 -23.48 -1.59 62.36
N GLU A 170 -23.97 -2.75 61.89
CA GLU A 170 -24.28 -3.85 62.77
C GLU A 170 -22.94 -4.36 63.30
N LYS A 171 -22.57 -3.91 64.50
CA LYS A 171 -21.46 -4.46 65.26
C LYS A 171 -21.75 -5.92 65.56
N LYS A 172 -21.51 -6.83 64.61
CA LYS A 172 -21.26 -8.23 64.96
C LYS A 172 -19.89 -8.28 65.60
N GLY A 173 -19.89 -8.10 66.92
CA GLY A 173 -18.76 -8.44 67.76
C GLY A 173 -18.34 -9.87 67.44
N LEU A 174 -17.08 -10.03 67.06
CA LEU A 174 -16.46 -11.32 66.75
C LEU A 174 -16.32 -12.11 68.06
N THR A 175 -17.38 -12.81 68.47
CA THR A 175 -17.31 -13.72 69.62
C THR A 175 -16.56 -14.98 69.19
N ALA A 176 -15.25 -15.00 69.46
CA ALA A 176 -14.30 -16.09 69.21
C ALA A 176 -14.63 -17.45 69.88
N HIS A 177 -15.81 -17.57 70.51
CA HIS A 177 -16.20 -18.76 71.26
C HIS A 177 -16.93 -19.82 70.39
N ASP A 178 -17.55 -19.45 69.28
CA ASP A 178 -18.31 -20.40 68.44
C ASP A 178 -17.44 -21.19 67.45
N ASP A 179 -16.29 -20.65 67.02
CA ASP A 179 -15.40 -21.35 66.06
C ASP A 179 -14.59 -22.48 66.71
N LEU A 180 -14.28 -22.39 68.00
CA LEU A 180 -13.50 -23.40 68.72
C LEU A 180 -14.25 -24.73 68.89
N ASN A 181 -15.57 -24.68 69.05
CA ASN A 181 -16.40 -25.88 69.14
C ASN A 181 -16.57 -26.56 67.77
N ARG A 182 -16.61 -25.77 66.68
CA ARG A 182 -16.63 -26.28 65.30
C ARG A 182 -15.32 -26.97 64.92
N LEU A 183 -14.17 -26.39 65.26
CA LEU A 183 -12.87 -27.03 65.02
C LEU A 183 -12.69 -28.31 65.85
N ARG A 184 -13.23 -28.35 67.08
CA ARG A 184 -13.24 -29.57 67.90
C ARG A 184 -14.12 -30.68 67.31
N SER A 185 -15.24 -30.38 66.65
CA SER A 185 -16.05 -31.42 66.00
C SER A 185 -15.32 -32.02 64.80
N PHE A 186 -14.69 -31.20 63.95
CA PHE A 186 -13.90 -31.68 62.81
C PHE A 186 -12.70 -32.55 63.23
N SER A 187 -12.03 -32.19 64.34
CA SER A 187 -10.92 -33.00 64.89
C SER A 187 -11.37 -34.39 65.36
N LYS A 188 -12.56 -34.51 65.97
CA LYS A 188 -13.10 -35.80 66.42
C LYS A 188 -13.48 -36.71 65.25
N ASP A 189 -14.07 -36.16 64.20
CA ASP A 189 -14.45 -36.92 63.00
C ASP A 189 -13.23 -37.40 62.22
N ALA A 190 -12.17 -36.60 62.16
CA ALA A 190 -10.90 -37.01 61.56
C ALA A 190 -10.24 -38.17 62.33
N LYS A 191 -10.24 -38.12 63.67
CA LYS A 191 -9.68 -39.22 64.50
C LYS A 191 -10.47 -40.52 64.40
N LYS A 192 -11.79 -40.46 64.16
CA LYS A 192 -12.62 -41.66 63.99
C LYS A 192 -12.34 -42.40 62.68
N LYS A 193 -12.01 -41.67 61.61
CA LYS A 193 -11.68 -42.28 60.30
C LYS A 193 -10.31 -42.97 60.27
N VAL A 194 -9.34 -42.49 61.04
CA VAL A 194 -7.99 -43.09 61.10
C VAL A 194 -7.95 -44.40 61.89
N LYS A 195 -8.90 -44.63 62.80
CA LYS A 195 -8.94 -45.84 63.65
C LYS A 195 -9.74 -47.01 63.04
N ALA A 196 -10.23 -46.84 61.81
CA ALA A 196 -11.04 -47.82 61.08
C ALA A 196 -10.30 -48.40 59.85
N VAL A 197 -8.97 -48.27 59.81
CA VAL A 197 -8.05 -48.90 58.84
C VAL A 197 -7.03 -49.72 59.63
#